data_AF-Q9HHT7-F1
#
_entry.id   AF-Q9HHT7-F1
#
_cell.length_a   1.000
_cell.length_b   1.000
_cell.length_c   1.000
_cell.angle_alpha   90.00
_cell.angle_beta   90.00
_cell.angle_gamma   90.00
#
_symmetry.space_group_name_H-M   'P 1'
#
loop_
_entity.id
_entity.type
_entity.pdbx_description
1 polymer ?
#
loop_
_entity_poly.entity_id
_entity_poly.type
_entity_poly.pdbx_seq_one_letter_code
_entity_poly.pdbx_strand_id
1 'polypeptide(L)'
;MTPTNRHTHGQNAQHARRNAQQSRDAARRKLIAQHAALAEQRARNRRRSDTEQPTSDTTNPAAHSTLPAQRTNAQNAARNAHSTVPEQPTHATTAARARLYGLRLHNTATTDK
;
A
#
# COMPACT_ATOMS: atom_id res chain seq x y z
N MET A 1 -46.09 -0.25 30.02
CA MET A 1 -45.45 -0.95 28.89
C MET A 1 -46.16 -2.29 28.69
N THR A 2 -46.85 -2.49 27.56
CA THR A 2 -47.54 -3.74 27.24
C THR A 2 -46.55 -4.87 26.93
N PRO A 3 -46.81 -6.10 27.40
CA PRO A 3 -45.88 -7.23 27.30
C PRO A 3 -45.52 -7.60 25.84
N THR A 4 -46.43 -7.37 24.89
CA THR A 4 -46.20 -7.54 23.45
C THR A 4 -45.01 -6.74 22.93
N ASN A 5 -44.73 -5.57 23.50
CA ASN A 5 -43.64 -4.72 23.03
C ASN A 5 -42.25 -5.27 23.43
N ARG A 6 -42.11 -5.98 24.55
CA ARG A 6 -40.81 -6.58 24.93
C ARG A 6 -40.40 -7.72 24.02
N HIS A 7 -41.37 -8.53 23.57
CA HIS A 7 -41.11 -9.68 22.70
C HIS A 7 -40.62 -9.24 21.31
N THR A 8 -41.23 -8.21 20.71
CA THR A 8 -40.82 -7.69 19.40
C THR A 8 -39.41 -7.10 19.42
N HIS A 9 -39.05 -6.37 20.48
CA HIS A 9 -37.70 -5.80 20.64
C HIS A 9 -36.61 -6.88 20.75
N GLY A 10 -36.88 -7.96 21.48
CA GLY A 10 -35.94 -9.09 21.60
C GLY A 10 -35.69 -9.81 20.28
N GLN A 11 -36.74 -10.06 19.50
CA GLN A 11 -36.64 -10.67 18.18
C GLN A 11 -35.84 -9.77 17.22
N ASN A 12 -36.17 -8.48 17.15
CA ASN A 12 -35.45 -7.51 16.30
C ASN A 12 -33.96 -7.44 16.65
N ALA A 13 -33.60 -7.48 17.93
CA ALA A 13 -32.20 -7.50 18.36
C ALA A 13 -31.46 -8.77 17.91
N GLN A 14 -32.10 -9.94 17.98
CA GLN A 14 -31.52 -11.20 17.50
C GLN A 14 -31.35 -11.21 15.97
N HIS A 15 -32.34 -10.72 15.23
CA HIS A 15 -32.26 -10.57 13.79
C HIS A 15 -31.13 -9.61 13.38
N ALA A 16 -31.03 -8.45 14.03
CA ALA A 16 -29.95 -7.48 13.79
C ALA A 16 -28.56 -8.07 14.04
N ARG A 17 -28.39 -8.85 15.12
CA ARG A 17 -27.13 -9.55 15.41
C ARG A 17 -26.76 -10.58 14.35
N ARG A 18 -27.73 -11.38 13.89
CA ARG A 18 -27.51 -12.35 12.81
C ARG A 18 -27.11 -11.68 11.50
N ASN A 19 -27.83 -10.61 11.11
CA ASN A 19 -27.52 -9.85 9.90
C ASN A 19 -26.13 -9.20 9.97
N ALA A 20 -25.77 -8.64 11.13
CA ALA A 20 -24.44 -8.06 11.36
C ALA A 20 -23.34 -9.13 11.25
N GLN A 21 -23.56 -10.32 11.80
CA GLN A 21 -22.59 -11.42 11.70
C GLN A 21 -22.42 -11.89 10.25
N GLN A 22 -23.53 -12.10 9.53
CA GLN A 22 -23.50 -12.48 8.12
C GLN A 22 -22.81 -11.43 7.25
N SER A 23 -23.05 -10.15 7.50
CA SER A 23 -22.39 -9.04 6.80
C SER A 23 -20.87 -9.06 7.04
N ARG A 24 -20.44 -9.26 8.29
CA ARG A 24 -19.01 -9.40 8.64
C ARG A 24 -18.37 -10.60 7.97
N ASP A 25 -19.05 -11.74 7.95
CA ASP A 25 -18.53 -12.97 7.33
C ASP A 25 -18.43 -12.82 5.81
N ALA A 26 -19.41 -12.17 5.16
CA ALA A 26 -19.36 -11.84 3.74
C ALA A 26 -18.21 -10.87 3.41
N ALA A 27 -18.04 -9.82 4.22
CA ALA A 27 -16.92 -8.87 4.07
C ALA A 27 -15.56 -9.58 4.23
N ARG A 28 -15.44 -10.47 5.23
CA ARG A 28 -14.23 -11.26 5.47
C ARG A 28 -13.90 -12.15 4.28
N ARG A 29 -14.88 -12.88 3.73
CA ARG A 29 -14.69 -13.73 2.54
C ARG A 29 -14.23 -12.91 1.34
N LYS A 30 -14.86 -11.75 1.09
CA LYS A 30 -14.49 -10.85 -0.01
C LYS A 30 -13.05 -10.34 0.13
N LEU A 31 -12.66 -9.94 1.34
CA LEU A 31 -11.31 -9.44 1.62
C LEU A 31 -10.26 -10.54 1.38
N ILE A 32 -10.49 -11.76 1.87
CA ILE A 32 -9.59 -12.91 1.65
C ILE A 32 -9.43 -13.18 0.13
N ALA A 33 -10.53 -13.21 -0.62
CA ALA A 33 -10.49 -13.42 -2.06
C ALA A 33 -9.70 -12.32 -2.80
N GLN A 34 -9.90 -11.06 -2.41
CA GLN A 34 -9.15 -9.93 -2.97
C GLN A 34 -7.65 -10.03 -2.67
N HIS A 35 -7.27 -10.40 -1.45
CA HIS A 35 -5.87 -10.59 -1.09
C HIS A 35 -5.22 -11.72 -1.88
N ALA A 36 -5.93 -12.85 -2.08
CA ALA A 36 -5.44 -13.95 -2.90
C ALA A 36 -5.19 -13.50 -4.35
N ALA A 37 -6.18 -12.85 -4.97
CA ALA A 37 -6.05 -12.32 -6.33
C ALA A 37 -4.90 -11.31 -6.48
N LEU A 38 -4.74 -10.42 -5.49
CA LEU A 38 -3.65 -9.45 -5.47
C LEU A 38 -2.28 -10.12 -5.30
N ALA A 39 -2.19 -11.14 -4.44
CA ALA A 39 -0.96 -11.90 -4.24
C ALA A 39 -0.54 -12.65 -5.51
N GLU A 40 -1.49 -13.27 -6.21
CA GLU A 40 -1.25 -13.91 -7.50
C GLU A 40 -0.81 -12.90 -8.56
N GLN A 41 -1.47 -11.75 -8.66
CA GLN A 41 -1.06 -10.69 -9.58
C GLN A 41 0.36 -10.21 -9.27
N ARG A 42 0.70 -9.99 -7.99
CA ARG A 42 2.06 -9.62 -7.58
C ARG A 42 3.08 -10.71 -7.92
N ALA A 43 2.72 -11.98 -7.79
CA ALA A 43 3.59 -13.08 -8.19
C ALA A 43 3.82 -13.11 -9.71
N ARG A 44 2.77 -12.89 -10.51
CA ARG A 44 2.90 -12.77 -11.98
C ARG A 44 3.75 -11.57 -12.38
N ASN A 45 3.53 -10.41 -11.76
CA ASN A 45 4.31 -9.21 -12.02
C ASN A 45 5.79 -9.42 -11.68
N ARG A 46 6.09 -10.06 -10.54
CA ARG A 46 7.48 -10.43 -10.18
C ARG A 46 8.11 -11.32 -11.23
N ARG A 47 7.45 -12.41 -11.62
CA ARG A 47 7.95 -13.32 -12.68
C ARG A 47 8.22 -12.59 -14.00
N ARG A 48 7.34 -11.66 -14.40
CA ARG A 48 7.55 -10.84 -15.60
C ARG A 48 8.75 -9.92 -15.43
N SER A 49 8.87 -9.20 -14.32
CA SER A 49 10.02 -8.33 -14.06
C SER A 49 11.34 -9.09 -13.98
N ASP A 50 11.35 -10.31 -13.45
CA ASP A 50 12.55 -11.16 -13.39
C ASP A 50 12.94 -11.71 -14.78
N THR A 51 11.94 -11.96 -15.65
CA THR A 51 12.20 -12.43 -17.03
C THR A 51 12.56 -11.29 -17.97
N GLU A 52 11.92 -10.13 -17.79
CA GLU A 52 12.21 -8.86 -18.48
C GLU A 52 13.42 -8.14 -17.85
N GLN A 53 14.36 -8.90 -17.29
CA GLN A 53 15.70 -8.39 -17.04
C GLN A 53 16.24 -7.95 -18.41
N PRO A 54 16.66 -6.68 -18.59
CA PRO A 54 16.92 -6.12 -19.90
C PRO A 54 18.02 -6.92 -20.58
N THR A 55 17.63 -7.78 -21.51
CA THR A 55 18.55 -8.20 -22.57
C THR A 55 18.84 -6.94 -23.37
N SER A 56 20.11 -6.60 -23.47
CA SER A 56 20.61 -5.28 -23.84
C SER A 56 20.22 -4.77 -25.23
N ASP A 57 19.44 -5.50 -26.04
CA ASP A 57 19.29 -5.22 -27.48
C ASP A 57 17.85 -5.22 -28.03
N THR A 58 16.81 -5.28 -27.20
CA THR A 58 15.43 -5.15 -27.73
C THR A 58 14.99 -3.69 -27.74
N THR A 59 15.11 -3.05 -28.93
CA THR A 59 14.47 -1.79 -29.37
C THR A 59 13.78 -1.02 -28.24
N ASN A 60 14.55 -0.19 -27.53
CA ASN A 60 14.06 0.64 -26.45
C ASN A 60 12.82 1.42 -26.94
N PRO A 61 11.60 1.20 -26.43
CA PRO A 61 10.43 1.97 -26.86
C PRO A 61 10.57 3.46 -26.49
N ALA A 62 11.48 3.79 -25.57
CA ALA A 62 11.88 5.16 -25.29
C ALA A 62 12.91 5.72 -26.29
N ALA A 63 13.34 4.97 -27.32
CA ALA A 63 14.24 5.49 -28.36
C ALA A 63 13.63 6.70 -29.10
N HIS A 64 12.30 6.73 -29.22
CA HIS A 64 11.56 7.88 -29.75
C HIS A 64 10.93 8.77 -28.66
N SER A 65 11.16 8.46 -27.39
CA SER A 65 10.73 9.31 -26.29
C SER A 65 11.67 10.50 -26.17
N THR A 66 11.15 11.72 -26.30
CA THR A 66 11.89 12.93 -25.93
C THR A 66 12.10 13.05 -24.42
N LEU A 67 11.36 12.27 -23.63
CA LEU A 67 11.55 12.21 -22.19
C LEU A 67 12.84 11.43 -21.89
N PRO A 68 13.70 11.93 -20.98
CA PRO A 68 14.90 11.22 -20.57
C PRO A 68 14.52 9.84 -20.01
N ALA A 69 15.38 8.85 -20.21
CA ALA A 69 15.20 7.51 -19.67
C ALA A 69 14.80 7.58 -18.18
N GLN A 70 13.74 6.86 -17.80
CA GLN A 70 13.30 6.79 -16.41
C GLN A 70 14.42 6.16 -15.58
N ARG A 71 15.00 6.96 -14.69
CA ARG A 71 16.05 6.52 -13.76
C ARG A 71 15.49 5.51 -12.77
N THR A 72 16.34 4.58 -12.33
CA THR A 72 15.96 3.59 -11.33
C THR A 72 15.59 4.27 -9.99
N ASN A 73 14.82 3.58 -9.15
CA ASN A 73 14.49 4.09 -7.81
C ASN A 73 15.75 4.41 -7.00
N ALA A 74 16.80 3.59 -7.11
CA ALA A 74 18.09 3.84 -6.46
C ALA A 74 18.77 5.11 -6.99
N GLN A 75 18.76 5.35 -8.30
CA GLN A 75 19.31 6.58 -8.90
C GLN A 75 18.53 7.83 -8.50
N ASN A 76 17.19 7.75 -8.44
CA ASN A 76 16.36 8.86 -7.95
C ASN A 76 16.60 9.13 -6.46
N ALA A 77 16.77 8.07 -5.66
CA ALA A 77 17.09 8.15 -4.25
C ALA A 77 18.47 8.80 -4.00
N ALA A 78 19.47 8.50 -4.84
CA ALA A 78 20.79 9.11 -4.77
C ALA A 78 20.78 10.60 -5.12
N ARG A 79 20.00 11.03 -6.13
CA ARG A 79 19.86 12.46 -6.46
C ARG A 79 19.18 13.24 -5.34
N ASN A 80 18.13 12.66 -4.76
CA ASN A 80 17.39 13.25 -3.64
C ASN A 80 17.99 12.82 -2.29
N ALA A 81 19.30 12.60 -2.23
CA ALA A 81 19.99 12.14 -1.01
C ALA A 81 20.12 13.23 0.06
N HIS A 82 19.58 14.44 -0.17
CA HIS A 82 19.55 15.56 0.76
C HIS A 82 18.13 16.11 0.91
N SER A 83 17.74 16.44 2.14
CA SER A 83 16.45 17.07 2.45
C SER A 83 16.59 18.59 2.32
N THR A 84 15.67 19.24 1.62
CA THR A 84 15.52 20.70 1.61
C THR A 84 14.74 21.22 2.81
N VAL A 85 14.13 20.32 3.59
CA VAL A 85 13.36 20.67 4.77
C VAL A 85 14.29 20.83 5.98
N PRO A 86 14.18 21.91 6.77
CA PRO A 86 15.00 22.13 7.96
C PRO A 86 14.80 21.02 8.99
N GLU A 87 15.87 20.66 9.69
CA GLU A 87 15.85 19.59 10.71
C GLU A 87 14.82 19.87 11.80
N GLN A 88 14.73 21.12 12.25
CA GLN A 88 13.77 21.58 13.26
C GLN A 88 12.78 22.60 12.64
N PRO A 89 11.46 22.41 12.78
CA PRO A 89 10.47 23.41 12.41
C PRO A 89 10.68 24.71 13.20
N THR A 90 10.46 25.87 12.57
CA THR A 90 10.81 27.21 13.07
C THR A 90 10.21 27.59 14.44
N HIS A 91 9.26 26.82 14.99
CA HIS A 91 8.63 27.07 16.29
C HIS A 91 8.40 25.79 17.13
N ALA A 92 9.06 24.68 16.78
CA ALA A 92 8.95 23.46 17.57
C ALA A 92 9.99 23.48 18.71
N THR A 93 9.55 23.27 19.94
CA THR A 93 10.43 23.04 21.11
C THR A 93 10.89 21.59 21.22
N THR A 94 10.21 20.67 20.53
CA THR A 94 10.53 19.26 20.51
C THR A 94 11.43 18.91 19.33
N ALA A 95 12.41 18.03 19.56
CA ALA A 95 13.25 17.50 18.50
C ALA A 95 12.38 16.76 17.48
N ALA A 96 12.53 17.09 16.20
CA ALA A 96 11.84 16.37 15.14
C ALA A 96 12.42 14.95 15.00
N ARG A 97 11.55 13.97 14.72
CA ARG A 97 12.00 12.62 14.38
C ARG A 97 12.89 12.68 13.12
N ALA A 98 13.98 11.93 13.13
CA ALA A 98 14.87 11.81 11.97
C ALA A 98 14.07 11.44 10.71
N ARG A 99 14.06 12.35 9.72
CA ARG A 99 13.33 12.14 8.47
C ARG A 99 14.12 11.21 7.56
N LEU A 100 13.43 10.22 7.00
CA LEU A 100 13.99 9.33 5.98
C LEU A 100 13.71 9.91 4.61
N TYR A 101 14.76 10.19 3.85
CA TYR A 101 14.67 10.68 2.48
C TYR A 101 15.79 10.04 1.63
N GLY A 102 15.66 10.16 0.30
CA GLY A 102 16.65 9.65 -0.65
C GLY A 102 17.04 8.19 -0.39
N LEU A 103 18.34 7.92 -0.37
CA LEU A 103 18.90 6.58 -0.11
C LEU A 103 18.49 6.01 1.25
N ARG A 104 18.35 6.86 2.28
CA ARG A 104 17.93 6.39 3.62
C ARG A 104 16.52 5.80 3.57
N LEU A 105 15.61 6.49 2.89
CA LEU A 105 14.24 5.99 2.68
C LEU A 105 14.23 4.72 1.83
N HIS A 106 15.01 4.70 0.75
CA HIS A 106 15.10 3.54 -0.14
C HIS A 106 15.56 2.29 0.62
N ASN A 107 16.66 2.41 1.37
CA ASN A 107 17.24 1.31 2.12
C ASN A 107 16.27 0.77 3.18
N THR A 108 15.60 1.65 3.94
CA THR A 108 14.59 1.20 4.92
C THR A 108 13.43 0.46 4.25
N ALA A 109 12.97 0.94 3.09
CA ALA A 109 11.87 0.29 2.36
C ALA A 109 12.27 -1.02 1.66
N THR A 110 13.56 -1.23 1.40
CA THR A 110 14.09 -2.49 0.85
C THR A 110 14.41 -3.51 1.94
N THR A 111 14.84 -3.07 3.13
CA THR A 111 15.15 -3.98 4.25
C THR A 111 13.89 -4.55 4.91
N ASP A 112 12.77 -3.82 4.89
CA ASP A 112 11.47 -4.30 5.40
C ASP A 112 10.74 -5.30 4.47
N LYS A 113 11.38 -5.74 3.37
CA LYS A 113 10.82 -6.75 2.44
C LYS A 113 11.44 -8.12 2.65
#